data_AF-A0A1A8H8Z9-F1
#
_entry.id   AF-A0A1A8H8Z9-F1
#
_cell.length_a   1.000
_cell.length_b   1.000
_cell.length_c   1.000
_cell.angle_alpha   90.00
_cell.angle_beta   90.00
_cell.angle_gamma   90.00
#
_symmetry.space_group_name_H-M   'P 1'
#
loop_
_entity.id
_entity.type
_entity.pdbx_description
1 polymer ?
#
loop_
_entity_poly.entity_id
_entity_poly.type
_entity_poly.pdbx_seq_one_letter_code
_entity_poly.pdbx_strand_id
1 'polypeptide(L)'
;AGIFFISDGKFNSTLLGIPFFAMGHGTKGVFELLAGWRRTRENLPFKERVADAFADVMVCYTMTSSLYIITFGMGASPFTNIESVKIFCQSMCVAILVNYFYVFSFYGSCLVFAGQL
;
A
#
# COMPACT_ATOMS: atom_id res chain seq x y z
N ALA A 1 -15.65 -6.01 4.33
CA ALA A 1 -16.97 -5.72 3.74
C ALA A 1 -16.91 -4.55 2.74
N GLY A 2 -16.35 -3.38 3.08
CA GLY A 2 -16.41 -2.16 2.24
C GLY A 2 -15.91 -2.28 0.79
N ILE A 3 -14.69 -2.79 0.54
CA ILE A 3 -14.15 -2.90 -0.83
C ILE A 3 -14.95 -3.88 -1.70
N PHE A 4 -15.47 -4.96 -1.09
CA PHE A 4 -16.25 -5.99 -1.78
C PHE A 4 -17.61 -5.48 -2.28
N PHE A 5 -18.19 -4.48 -1.63
CA PHE A 5 -19.45 -3.87 -2.07
C PHE A 5 -19.30 -3.02 -3.35
N ILE A 6 -18.09 -2.58 -3.67
CA ILE A 6 -17.85 -1.74 -4.87
C ILE A 6 -17.75 -2.61 -6.14
N SER A 7 -17.43 -3.89 -6.01
CA SER A 7 -17.10 -4.76 -7.15
C SER A 7 -18.25 -5.63 -7.67
N ASP A 8 -19.45 -5.57 -7.06
CA ASP A 8 -20.65 -6.37 -7.42
C ASP A 8 -20.40 -7.89 -7.57
N GLY A 9 -19.27 -8.36 -7.04
CA GLY A 9 -18.74 -9.71 -7.23
C GLY A 9 -19.24 -10.65 -6.17
N LYS A 10 -19.63 -11.87 -6.57
CA LYS A 10 -20.01 -12.93 -5.63
C LYS A 10 -18.82 -13.27 -4.72
N PHE A 11 -19.07 -13.32 -3.41
CA PHE A 11 -18.05 -13.71 -2.44
C PHE A 11 -17.52 -15.12 -2.75
N ASN A 12 -16.20 -15.27 -2.86
CA ASN A 12 -15.52 -16.54 -3.11
C ASN A 12 -14.36 -16.72 -2.11
N SER A 13 -14.02 -17.96 -1.79
CA SER A 13 -12.95 -18.34 -0.86
C SER A 13 -11.58 -17.77 -1.22
N THR A 14 -11.29 -17.51 -2.50
CA THR A 14 -10.06 -16.82 -2.94
C THR A 14 -9.91 -15.43 -2.33
N LEU A 15 -11.03 -14.74 -2.04
CA LEU A 15 -11.03 -13.40 -1.45
C LEU A 15 -10.56 -13.38 0.00
N LEU A 16 -10.56 -14.54 0.68
CA LEU A 16 -10.03 -14.67 2.04
C LEU A 16 -8.53 -14.39 2.10
N GLY A 17 -7.81 -14.47 0.98
CA GLY A 17 -6.38 -14.11 0.90
C GLY A 17 -6.11 -12.61 0.88
N ILE A 18 -7.08 -11.79 0.47
CA ILE A 18 -6.90 -10.33 0.28
C ILE A 18 -6.47 -9.64 1.57
N PRO A 19 -7.11 -9.87 2.74
CA PRO A 19 -6.70 -9.23 3.99
C PRO A 19 -5.25 -9.53 4.36
N PHE A 20 -4.78 -10.78 4.18
CA PHE A 20 -3.41 -11.17 4.52
C PHE A 20 -2.39 -10.45 3.63
N PHE A 21 -2.65 -10.37 2.33
CA PHE A 21 -1.78 -9.62 1.42
C PHE A 21 -1.80 -8.13 1.75
N ALA A 22 -2.99 -7.54 1.92
CA ALA A 22 -3.13 -6.11 2.20
C ALA A 22 -2.44 -5.73 3.51
N MET A 23 -2.60 -6.54 4.56
CA MET A 23 -1.87 -6.36 5.83
C MET A 23 -0.36 -6.49 5.63
N GLY A 24 0.12 -7.51 4.92
CA GLY A 24 1.56 -7.69 4.68
C GLY A 24 2.19 -6.53 3.92
N HIS A 25 1.58 -6.11 2.81
CA HIS A 25 2.05 -4.97 2.02
C HIS A 25 1.98 -3.65 2.80
N GLY A 26 0.94 -3.47 3.62
CA GLY A 26 0.73 -2.23 4.39
C GLY A 26 1.68 -2.09 5.56
N THR A 27 1.81 -3.17 6.34
CA THR A 27 2.77 -3.21 7.46
C THR A 27 4.20 -3.04 6.99
N LYS A 28 4.58 -3.61 5.82
CA LYS A 28 5.87 -3.34 5.18
C LYS A 28 6.11 -1.84 4.98
N GLY A 29 5.18 -1.13 4.34
CA GLY A 29 5.30 0.31 4.09
C GLY A 29 5.42 1.14 5.38
N VAL A 30 4.60 0.82 6.37
CA VAL A 30 4.62 1.45 7.71
C VAL A 30 5.97 1.27 8.40
N PHE A 31 6.50 0.05 8.42
CA PHE A 31 7.78 -0.25 9.07
C PHE A 31 8.98 0.32 8.31
N GLU A 32 8.97 0.26 6.97
CA GLU A 32 10.04 0.87 6.17
C GLU A 32 10.08 2.39 6.39
N LEU A 33 8.93 3.06 6.43
CA LEU A 33 8.89 4.52 6.61
C LEU A 33 9.37 4.91 8.03
N LEU A 34 8.99 4.15 9.06
CA LEU A 34 9.52 4.34 10.41
C LEU A 34 11.03 4.08 10.49
N ALA A 35 11.51 3.04 9.82
CA ALA A 35 12.94 2.72 9.77
C ALA A 35 13.72 3.81 9.02
N GLY A 36 13.17 4.32 7.91
CA GLY A 36 13.72 5.46 7.17
C GLY A 36 13.86 6.68 8.06
N TRP A 37 12.80 7.04 8.80
CA TRP A 37 12.87 8.12 9.79
C TRP A 37 13.97 7.92 10.83
N ARG A 38 14.09 6.73 11.41
CA ARG A 38 15.14 6.40 12.40
C ARG A 38 16.56 6.44 11.83
N ARG A 39 16.74 6.30 10.52
CA ARG A 39 18.06 6.40 9.84
C ARG A 39 18.44 7.83 9.48
N THR A 40 17.50 8.78 9.49
CA THR A 40 17.80 10.20 9.22
C THR A 40 18.78 10.73 10.25
N ARG A 41 19.64 11.67 9.82
CA ARG A 41 20.62 12.27 10.72
C ARG A 41 19.92 13.23 11.69
N GLU A 42 20.16 13.06 12.99
CA GLU A 42 19.47 13.84 14.03
C GLU A 42 19.85 15.32 14.07
N ASN A 43 21.00 15.67 13.50
CA ASN A 43 21.49 17.05 13.41
C ASN A 43 20.86 17.86 12.27
N LEU A 44 20.11 17.21 11.38
CA LEU A 44 19.41 17.91 10.30
C LEU A 44 18.16 18.63 10.83
N PRO A 45 17.80 19.78 10.25
CA PRO A 45 16.51 20.41 10.51
C PRO A 45 15.35 19.42 10.34
N PHE A 46 14.34 19.52 11.20
CA PHE A 46 13.17 18.62 11.19
C PHE A 46 12.57 18.41 9.78
N LYS A 47 12.40 19.48 9.01
CA LYS A 47 11.84 19.42 7.65
C LYS A 47 12.70 18.60 6.68
N GLU A 48 14.03 18.71 6.79
CA GLU A 48 14.97 17.94 5.97
C GLU A 48 14.94 16.46 6.35
N ARG A 49 14.84 16.15 7.65
CA ARG A 49 14.67 14.76 8.11
C ARG A 49 13.41 14.10 7.54
N VAL A 50 12.29 14.82 7.54
CA VAL A 50 11.04 14.32 6.93
C VAL A 50 11.23 14.08 5.44
N ALA A 51 11.82 15.04 4.73
CA ALA A 51 12.06 14.91 3.30
C ALA A 51 12.96 13.71 2.97
N ASP A 52 14.06 13.53 3.69
CA ASP A 52 14.99 12.41 3.50
C ASP A 52 14.31 11.05 3.74
N ALA A 53 13.55 10.93 4.83
CA ALA A 53 12.84 9.69 5.16
C ALA A 53 11.82 9.31 4.07
N PHE A 54 11.04 10.28 3.58
CA PHE A 54 10.06 10.03 2.52
C PHE A 54 10.72 9.76 1.18
N ALA A 55 11.78 10.49 0.82
CA ALA A 55 12.47 10.32 -0.45
C ALA A 55 13.15 8.94 -0.57
N ASP A 56 13.76 8.44 0.51
CA ASP A 56 14.40 7.12 0.53
C ASP A 56 13.36 5.98 0.44
N VAL A 57 12.28 6.08 1.23
CA VAL A 57 11.33 4.97 1.38
C VAL A 57 10.20 4.99 0.36
N MET A 58 9.55 6.13 0.17
CA MET A 58 8.31 6.19 -0.60
C MET A 58 8.55 5.94 -2.10
N VAL A 59 9.74 6.23 -2.63
CA VAL A 59 10.07 5.91 -4.03
C VAL A 59 10.04 4.39 -4.25
N CYS A 60 10.73 3.63 -3.40
CA CYS A 60 10.74 2.16 -3.47
C CYS A 60 9.36 1.55 -3.23
N TYR A 61 8.61 2.10 -2.27
CA TYR A 61 7.25 1.65 -1.96
C TYR A 61 6.26 1.92 -3.11
N THR A 62 6.38 3.07 -3.78
CA THR A 62 5.59 3.43 -4.97
C THR A 62 5.88 2.49 -6.13
N MET A 63 7.17 2.19 -6.37
CA MET A 63 7.58 1.26 -7.42
C MET A 63 6.97 -0.13 -7.19
N THR A 64 7.10 -0.65 -5.97
CA THR A 64 6.54 -1.97 -5.60
C THR A 64 5.01 -1.99 -5.74
N SER A 65 4.33 -0.95 -5.24
CA SER A 65 2.87 -0.84 -5.33
C SER A 65 2.39 -0.74 -6.78
N SER A 66 3.12 0.00 -7.63
CA SER A 66 2.84 0.12 -9.07
C SER A 66 2.99 -1.22 -9.78
N LEU A 67 4.04 -1.98 -9.48
CA LEU A 67 4.24 -3.33 -10.03
C LEU A 67 3.08 -4.26 -9.68
N TYR A 68 2.59 -4.20 -8.44
CA TYR A 68 1.42 -4.99 -8.07
C TYR A 68 0.14 -4.53 -8.79
N ILE A 69 -0.10 -3.21 -8.91
CA ILE A 69 -1.25 -2.69 -9.66
C ILE A 69 -1.21 -3.13 -11.11
N ILE A 70 -0.05 -3.11 -11.76
CA ILE A 70 0.11 -3.60 -13.14
C ILE A 70 -0.16 -5.10 -13.21
N THR A 71 0.44 -5.87 -12.31
CA THR A 71 0.33 -7.34 -12.29
C THR A 71 -1.12 -7.79 -12.05
N PHE A 72 -1.77 -7.25 -11.01
CA PHE A 72 -3.16 -7.56 -10.72
C PHE A 72 -4.10 -6.91 -11.74
N GLY A 73 -3.76 -5.75 -12.30
CA GLY A 73 -4.51 -5.12 -13.40
C GLY A 73 -4.57 -6.02 -14.64
N MET A 74 -3.46 -6.67 -14.99
CA MET A 74 -3.44 -7.68 -16.06
C MET A 74 -4.30 -8.91 -15.71
N GLY A 75 -4.31 -9.36 -14.45
CA GLY A 75 -5.17 -10.46 -14.00
C GLY A 75 -6.67 -10.12 -13.89
N ALA A 76 -6.98 -8.82 -13.78
CA ALA A 76 -8.35 -8.30 -13.84
C ALA A 76 -8.86 -8.11 -15.29
N SER A 77 -8.01 -8.34 -16.29
CA SER A 77 -8.31 -8.14 -17.69
C SER A 77 -9.40 -9.08 -18.20
N PRO A 78 -10.20 -8.67 -19.21
CA PRO A 78 -11.16 -9.54 -19.88
C PRO A 78 -10.52 -10.80 -20.51
N PHE A 79 -9.21 -10.81 -20.76
CA PHE A 79 -8.49 -11.98 -21.30
C PHE A 79 -8.32 -13.13 -20.29
N THR A 80 -8.54 -12.89 -19.00
CA THR A 80 -8.51 -13.95 -17.99
C THR A 80 -9.80 -14.75 -18.06
N ASN A 81 -9.75 -16.08 -18.24
CA ASN A 81 -10.97 -16.88 -18.40
C ASN A 81 -11.66 -17.26 -17.07
N ILE A 82 -10.99 -17.07 -15.93
CA ILE A 82 -11.50 -17.48 -14.61
C ILE A 82 -12.08 -16.26 -13.89
N GLU A 83 -13.40 -16.21 -13.75
CA GLU A 83 -14.13 -15.07 -13.17
C GLU A 83 -13.70 -14.77 -11.72
N SER A 84 -13.52 -15.81 -10.91
CA SER A 84 -13.03 -15.70 -9.53
C SER A 84 -11.68 -14.99 -9.42
N VAL A 85 -10.80 -15.20 -10.42
CA VAL A 85 -9.48 -14.57 -10.47
C VAL A 85 -9.61 -13.09 -10.82
N LYS A 86 -10.50 -12.72 -11.75
CA LYS A 86 -10.76 -11.31 -12.08
C LYS A 86 -11.20 -10.52 -10.88
N ILE A 87 -12.21 -11.01 -10.15
CA ILE A 87 -12.76 -10.33 -8.97
C ILE A 87 -11.69 -10.20 -7.88
N PHE A 88 -10.89 -11.26 -7.68
CA PHE A 88 -9.75 -11.21 -6.75
C PHE A 88 -8.74 -10.13 -7.17
N CYS A 89 -8.30 -10.14 -8.42
CA CYS A 89 -7.34 -9.18 -8.97
C CYS A 89 -7.85 -7.73 -8.91
N GLN A 90 -9.12 -7.48 -9.23
CA GLN A 90 -9.75 -6.17 -9.08
C GLN A 90 -9.75 -5.69 -7.63
N SER A 91 -10.16 -6.57 -6.70
CA SER A 91 -10.18 -6.27 -5.27
C SER A 91 -8.77 -6.01 -4.73
N MET A 92 -7.76 -6.73 -5.23
CA MET A 92 -6.35 -6.51 -4.92
C MET A 92 -5.86 -5.14 -5.37
N CYS A 93 -6.19 -4.71 -6.60
CA CYS A 93 -5.83 -3.37 -7.08
C CYS A 93 -6.38 -2.27 -6.15
N VAL A 94 -7.66 -2.37 -5.77
CA VAL A 94 -8.28 -1.41 -4.86
C VAL A 94 -7.61 -1.45 -3.48
N ALA A 95 -7.38 -2.64 -2.92
CA ALA A 95 -6.73 -2.79 -1.62
C ALA A 95 -5.32 -2.17 -1.61
N ILE A 96 -4.54 -2.36 -2.67
CA ILE A 96 -3.19 -1.81 -2.79
C ILE A 96 -3.21 -0.29 -2.93
N LEU A 97 -4.14 0.26 -3.72
CA LEU A 97 -4.31 1.71 -3.83
C LEU A 97 -4.69 2.35 -2.49
N VAL A 98 -5.67 1.79 -1.79
CA VAL A 98 -6.09 2.28 -0.47
C VAL A 98 -4.93 2.23 0.51
N ASN A 99 -4.17 1.14 0.51
CA ASN A 99 -3.01 0.97 1.37
C ASN A 99 -1.89 1.96 1.05
N TYR A 100 -1.62 2.20 -0.24
CA TYR A 100 -0.65 3.19 -0.68
C TYR A 100 -0.98 4.59 -0.14
N PHE A 101 -2.24 5.03 -0.30
CA PHE A 101 -2.68 6.31 0.25
C PHE A 101 -2.65 6.33 1.78
N TYR A 102 -2.99 5.24 2.45
CA TYR A 102 -2.92 5.13 3.90
C TYR A 102 -1.48 5.34 4.42
N VAL A 103 -0.49 4.67 3.82
CA VAL A 103 0.93 4.80 4.20
C VAL A 103 1.44 6.21 3.90
N PHE A 104 1.18 6.72 2.70
CA PHE A 104 1.66 8.04 2.27
C PHE A 104 1.05 9.19 3.08
N SER A 105 -0.27 9.19 3.26
CA SER A 105 -0.99 10.32 3.86
C SER A 105 -1.18 10.16 5.35
N PHE A 106 -2.01 9.21 5.80
CA PHE A 106 -2.39 9.08 7.20
C PHE A 106 -1.20 8.70 8.09
N TYR A 107 -0.55 7.58 7.80
CA TYR A 107 0.58 7.13 8.61
C TYR A 107 1.77 8.09 8.48
N GLY A 108 2.06 8.56 7.27
CA GLY A 108 3.06 9.60 7.04
C GLY A 108 2.84 10.85 7.89
N SER A 109 1.59 11.34 7.98
CA SER A 109 1.25 12.48 8.83
C SER A 109 1.45 12.18 10.32
N CYS A 110 1.05 10.99 10.78
CA CYS A 110 1.28 10.56 12.16
C CYS A 110 2.78 10.50 12.51
N LEU A 111 3.62 10.00 11.59
CA LEU A 111 5.07 9.95 11.77
C LEU A 111 5.67 11.35 11.88
N VAL A 112 5.26 12.27 11.01
CA VAL A 112 5.68 13.67 11.04
C VAL A 112 5.28 14.32 12.36
N PHE A 113 4.03 14.16 12.78
CA PHE A 113 3.54 14.70 14.05
C PHE A 113 4.29 14.13 15.25
N ALA A 114 4.49 12.81 15.30
CA ALA A 114 5.24 12.16 16.37
C ALA A 114 6.72 12.53 16.39
N GLY A 115 7.32 12.85 15.23
CA GLY A 115 8.70 13.30 15.13
C GLY A 115 8.93 14.76 15.51
N GLN A 116 7.86 15.57 15.65
CA GLN A 116 7.93 16.95 16.16
C GLN A 116 7.83 17.04 17.68
N LEU A 117 7.13 16.08 18.30
CA LEU A 117 6.97 15.97 19.75
C LEU A 117 8.28 15.53 20.42
#